data_AF-A0AAW9BMS0-F1
#
_entry.id   AF-A0AAW9BMS0-F1
#
_cell.length_a   1.000
_cell.length_b   1.000
_cell.length_c   1.000
_cell.angle_alpha   90.00
_cell.angle_beta   90.00
_cell.angle_gamma   90.00
#
_symmetry.space_group_name_H-M   'P 1'
#
loop_
_entity.id
_entity.type
_entity.pdbx_description
1 polymer ?
#
loop_
_entity_poly.entity_id
_entity_poly.type
_entity_poly.pdbx_seq_one_letter_code
_entity_poly.pdbx_strand_id
1 'polypeptide(L)'
;MWRSKPNRASKRRAAKGFTLIEVLVSIAIFASLSVAAYQVVSQVQRSNELSQERTQRLNELQRAMVMMDNDFRQMALRQTRTNGEDPAGQLIFWSDYLLDSDAKGLMFARVGWHNPQQQFPRGEVTKVGYRVKEETLQRVWWRYPDTPVGQEGIVTPLLTQVES
;
A
#
# COMPACT_ATOMS: atom_id res chain seq x y z
N MET A 1 -92.20 -41.96 10.25
CA MET A 1 -91.13 -42.06 11.27
C MET A 1 -89.80 -41.66 10.63
N TRP A 2 -89.39 -40.39 10.73
CA TRP A 2 -88.10 -39.90 10.22
C TRP A 2 -87.39 -39.13 11.35
N ARG A 3 -86.27 -39.65 11.83
CA ARG A 3 -85.44 -39.04 12.90
C ARG A 3 -84.51 -37.98 12.28
N SER A 4 -84.59 -36.76 12.78
CA SER A 4 -83.67 -35.66 12.48
C SER A 4 -82.27 -35.98 13.01
N LYS A 5 -81.24 -35.79 12.17
CA LYS A 5 -79.83 -35.91 12.57
C LYS A 5 -79.41 -34.65 13.34
N PRO A 6 -78.68 -34.75 14.47
CA PRO A 6 -78.21 -33.59 15.20
C PRO A 6 -77.08 -32.88 14.43
N ASN A 7 -77.22 -31.57 14.31
CA ASN A 7 -76.22 -30.69 13.70
C ASN A 7 -74.99 -30.60 14.63
N ARG A 8 -73.84 -31.12 14.22
CA ARG A 8 -72.59 -31.00 14.99
C ARG A 8 -72.05 -29.58 14.83
N ALA A 9 -72.29 -28.73 15.83
CA ALA A 9 -71.67 -27.41 15.91
C ALA A 9 -70.14 -27.55 15.93
N SER A 10 -69.45 -27.00 14.93
CA SER A 10 -67.99 -26.89 14.94
C SER A 10 -67.58 -25.96 16.08
N LYS A 11 -66.88 -26.49 17.09
CA LYS A 11 -66.31 -25.66 18.16
C LYS A 11 -65.29 -24.71 17.54
N ARG A 12 -65.63 -23.41 17.42
CA ARG A 12 -64.64 -22.37 17.16
C ARG A 12 -63.60 -22.42 18.29
N ARG A 13 -62.37 -22.82 17.96
CA ARG A 13 -61.23 -22.68 18.88
C ARG A 13 -61.08 -21.19 19.18
N ALA A 14 -61.18 -20.80 20.44
CA ALA A 14 -60.80 -19.47 20.88
C ALA A 14 -59.30 -19.29 20.58
N ALA A 15 -58.96 -18.31 19.75
CA ALA A 15 -57.57 -17.93 19.54
C ALA A 15 -57.02 -17.42 20.88
N LYS A 16 -56.03 -18.11 21.44
CA LYS A 16 -55.30 -17.63 22.61
C LYS A 16 -54.39 -16.49 22.15
N GLY A 17 -54.46 -15.35 22.82
CA GLY A 17 -53.52 -14.24 22.63
C GLY A 17 -52.16 -14.55 23.27
N PHE A 18 -51.17 -13.72 22.96
CA PHE A 18 -49.84 -13.82 23.56
C PHE A 18 -49.85 -13.35 25.01
N THR A 19 -49.06 -14.01 25.84
CA THR A 19 -48.79 -13.55 27.21
C THR A 19 -47.72 -12.46 27.21
N LEU A 20 -47.71 -11.61 28.24
CA LEU A 20 -46.65 -10.62 28.44
C LEU A 20 -45.27 -11.28 28.47
N ILE A 21 -45.16 -12.45 29.11
CA ILE A 21 -43.89 -13.17 29.23
C ILE A 21 -43.39 -13.70 27.88
N GLU A 22 -44.26 -14.17 26.98
CA GLU A 22 -43.86 -14.59 25.63
C GLU A 22 -43.30 -13.43 24.82
N VAL A 23 -43.93 -12.26 24.90
CA VAL A 23 -43.46 -11.06 24.20
C VAL A 23 -42.10 -10.61 24.74
N LEU A 24 -41.94 -10.59 26.08
CA LEU A 24 -40.67 -10.24 26.72
C LEU A 24 -39.55 -11.21 26.34
N VAL A 25 -39.80 -12.52 26.38
CA VAL A 25 -38.82 -13.53 25.99
C VAL A 25 -38.48 -13.40 24.49
N SER A 26 -39.48 -13.17 23.64
CA SER A 26 -39.25 -12.98 22.19
C SER A 26 -38.37 -11.76 21.93
N ILE A 27 -38.63 -10.63 22.59
CA ILE A 27 -37.82 -9.41 22.48
C ILE A 27 -36.41 -9.65 23.03
N ALA A 28 -36.25 -10.35 24.14
CA ALA A 28 -34.94 -10.65 24.72
C ALA A 28 -34.09 -11.53 23.78
N ILE A 29 -34.70 -12.56 23.18
CA ILE A 29 -34.02 -13.41 22.18
C ILE A 29 -33.70 -12.59 20.93
N PHE A 30 -34.65 -11.81 20.42
CA PHE A 30 -34.43 -11.00 19.22
C PHE A 30 -33.33 -9.94 19.44
N ALA A 31 -33.33 -9.28 20.60
CA ALA A 31 -32.31 -8.30 20.97
C ALA A 31 -30.93 -8.95 21.08
N SER A 32 -30.83 -10.12 21.73
CA SER A 32 -29.55 -10.82 21.86
C SER A 32 -29.00 -11.30 20.51
N LEU A 33 -29.86 -11.84 19.63
CA LEU A 33 -29.48 -12.19 18.26
C LEU A 33 -29.06 -10.96 17.45
N SER A 34 -29.77 -9.84 17.59
CA SER A 34 -29.44 -8.59 16.90
C SER A 34 -28.07 -8.06 17.32
N VAL A 35 -27.76 -8.10 18.62
CA VAL A 35 -26.44 -7.71 19.15
C VAL A 35 -25.35 -8.66 18.63
N ALA A 36 -25.58 -9.97 18.66
CA ALA A 36 -24.62 -10.95 18.15
C ALA A 36 -24.34 -10.75 16.65
N ALA A 37 -25.38 -10.54 15.84
CA ALA A 37 -25.24 -10.26 14.41
C ALA A 37 -24.45 -8.97 14.17
N TYR A 38 -24.72 -7.92 14.93
CA TYR A 38 -23.99 -6.66 14.84
C TYR A 38 -22.50 -6.83 15.18
N GLN A 39 -22.17 -7.62 16.21
CA GLN A 39 -20.78 -7.92 16.56
C GLN A 39 -20.02 -8.65 15.45
N VAL A 40 -20.67 -9.58 14.75
CA VAL A 40 -20.04 -10.27 13.61
C VAL A 40 -19.73 -9.28 12.48
N VAL A 41 -20.69 -8.41 12.14
CA VAL A 41 -20.50 -7.41 11.07
C VAL A 41 -19.39 -6.42 11.43
N SER A 42 -19.36 -5.91 12.66
CA SER A 42 -18.32 -4.97 13.10
C SER A 42 -16.93 -5.61 13.11
N GLN A 43 -16.84 -6.89 13.50
CA GLN A 43 -15.57 -7.63 13.45
C GLN A 43 -15.08 -7.82 12.01
N VAL A 44 -15.97 -8.12 11.06
CA VAL A 44 -15.64 -8.23 9.63
C VAL A 44 -15.17 -6.90 9.07
N GLN A 45 -15.85 -5.79 9.41
CA GLN A 45 -15.45 -4.45 8.99
C GLN A 45 -14.04 -4.10 9.49
N ARG A 46 -13.77 -4.30 10.78
CA ARG A 46 -12.45 -4.06 11.36
C ARG A 46 -11.37 -4.93 10.73
N SER A 47 -11.68 -6.20 10.46
CA SER A 47 -10.76 -7.10 9.76
C SER A 47 -10.45 -6.63 8.34
N ASN A 48 -11.44 -6.09 7.64
CA ASN A 48 -11.26 -5.54 6.30
C ASN A 48 -10.40 -4.28 6.32
N GLU A 49 -10.60 -3.38 7.27
CA GLU A 49 -9.77 -2.17 7.44
C GLU A 49 -8.29 -2.54 7.67
N LEU A 50 -8.02 -3.45 8.60
CA LEU A 50 -6.66 -3.95 8.84
C LEU A 50 -6.07 -4.62 7.59
N SER A 51 -6.87 -5.43 6.88
CA SER A 51 -6.43 -6.09 5.65
C SER A 51 -6.07 -5.08 4.55
N GLN A 52 -6.84 -3.99 4.42
CA GLN A 52 -6.58 -2.92 3.47
C GLN A 52 -5.26 -2.20 3.78
N GLU A 53 -5.01 -1.87 5.06
CA GLU A 53 -3.76 -1.25 5.50
C GLU A 53 -2.54 -2.14 5.16
N ARG A 54 -2.61 -3.43 5.46
CA ARG A 54 -1.56 -4.40 5.13
C ARG A 54 -1.33 -4.51 3.63
N THR A 55 -2.41 -4.54 2.85
CA THR A 55 -2.36 -4.57 1.38
C THR A 55 -1.68 -3.32 0.83
N GLN A 56 -2.00 -2.14 1.38
CA GLN A 56 -1.38 -0.88 0.98
C GLN A 56 0.13 -0.89 1.25
N ARG A 57 0.56 -1.40 2.42
CA ARG A 57 1.98 -1.55 2.75
C ARG A 57 2.72 -2.50 1.81
N LEU A 58 2.12 -3.64 1.48
CA LEU A 58 2.70 -4.58 0.51
C LEU A 58 2.83 -3.96 -0.88
N ASN A 59 1.82 -3.21 -1.32
CA ASN A 59 1.85 -2.50 -2.60
C ASN A 59 2.96 -1.43 -2.62
N GLU A 60 3.17 -0.71 -1.52
CA GLU A 60 4.28 0.24 -1.37
C GLU A 60 5.65 -0.44 -1.51
N LEU A 61 5.86 -1.53 -0.76
CA LEU A 61 7.08 -2.34 -0.85
C LEU A 61 7.31 -2.86 -2.27
N GLN A 62 6.28 -3.39 -2.93
CA GLN A 62 6.39 -3.90 -4.29
C GLN A 62 6.80 -2.81 -5.28
N ARG A 63 6.21 -1.61 -5.19
CA ARG A 63 6.59 -0.47 -6.05
C ARG A 63 8.04 -0.06 -5.82
N ALA A 64 8.48 0.02 -4.57
CA ALA A 64 9.87 0.31 -4.22
C ALA A 64 10.83 -0.73 -4.82
N MET A 65 10.52 -2.01 -4.64
CA MET A 65 11.32 -3.12 -5.18
C MET A 65 11.41 -3.11 -6.70
N VAL A 66 10.30 -2.87 -7.41
CA VAL A 66 10.31 -2.76 -8.89
C VAL A 66 11.18 -1.59 -9.35
N MET A 67 11.12 -0.45 -8.66
CA MET A 67 11.94 0.69 -9.01
C MET A 67 13.44 0.43 -8.75
N MET A 68 13.76 -0.18 -7.61
CA MET A 68 15.11 -0.63 -7.28
C MET A 68 15.64 -1.64 -8.30
N ASP A 69 14.89 -2.70 -8.58
CA ASP A 69 15.29 -3.74 -9.54
C ASP A 69 15.61 -3.14 -10.91
N ASN A 70 14.78 -2.20 -11.40
CA ASN A 70 15.03 -1.49 -12.66
C ASN A 70 16.32 -0.64 -12.64
N ASP A 71 16.63 0.03 -11.54
CA ASP A 71 17.85 0.83 -11.41
C ASP A 71 19.09 -0.08 -11.30
N PHE A 72 19.07 -1.05 -10.40
CA PHE A 72 20.21 -1.92 -10.10
C PHE A 72 20.56 -2.86 -11.25
N ARG A 73 19.58 -3.45 -11.94
CA ARG A 73 19.84 -4.31 -13.10
C ARG A 73 20.45 -3.56 -14.28
N GLN A 74 20.20 -2.25 -14.36
CA GLN A 74 20.66 -1.40 -15.45
C GLN A 74 21.87 -0.56 -15.04
N MET A 75 22.61 -0.94 -13.99
CA MET A 75 23.88 -0.29 -13.65
C MET A 75 24.81 -0.21 -14.87
N ALA A 76 25.32 0.98 -15.14
CA ALA A 76 26.20 1.26 -16.26
C ALA A 76 27.65 1.39 -15.78
N LEU A 77 28.58 0.88 -16.58
CA LEU A 77 30.02 1.02 -16.34
C LEU A 77 30.50 2.43 -16.75
N ARG A 78 30.02 3.47 -16.07
CA ARG A 78 30.34 4.88 -16.34
C ARG A 78 30.64 5.63 -15.05
N GLN A 79 31.78 6.31 -15.00
CA GLN A 79 32.10 7.28 -13.95
C GLN A 79 31.24 8.54 -14.10
N THR A 80 30.85 9.15 -12.97
CA THR A 80 30.00 10.34 -12.95
C THR A 80 30.70 11.52 -12.29
N ARG A 81 30.39 12.72 -12.77
CA ARG A 81 30.76 13.99 -12.13
C ARG A 81 29.61 14.49 -11.26
N THR A 82 29.94 14.97 -10.08
CA THR A 82 28.97 15.56 -9.14
C THR A 82 29.41 16.97 -8.82
N ASN A 83 28.46 17.90 -8.76
CA ASN A 83 28.69 19.32 -8.44
C ASN A 83 29.81 19.99 -9.25
N GLY A 84 29.95 19.67 -10.54
CA GLY A 84 30.98 20.26 -11.40
C GLY A 84 32.41 19.84 -11.10
N GLU A 85 32.62 18.89 -10.19
CA GLU A 85 33.94 18.31 -9.90
C GLU A 85 34.39 17.33 -10.98
N ASP A 86 35.68 16.99 -10.97
CA ASP A 86 36.22 15.94 -11.83
C ASP A 86 35.58 14.56 -11.53
N PRO A 87 35.57 13.62 -12.51
CA PRO A 87 35.02 12.29 -12.27
C PRO A 87 35.78 11.63 -11.11
N ALA A 88 35.07 11.20 -10.08
CA ALA A 88 35.67 10.75 -8.83
C ALA A 88 36.46 9.41 -8.91
N GLY A 89 36.82 8.93 -10.11
CA GLY A 89 37.48 7.64 -10.33
C GLY A 89 36.63 6.40 -9.99
N GLN A 90 35.52 6.59 -9.27
CA GLN A 90 34.65 5.56 -8.72
C GLN A 90 33.39 5.35 -9.57
N LEU A 91 32.93 4.11 -9.65
CA LEU A 91 31.72 3.72 -10.40
C LEU A 91 30.46 3.75 -9.52
N ILE A 92 30.60 3.34 -8.25
CA ILE A 92 29.52 3.25 -7.27
C ILE A 92 29.97 3.99 -6.02
N PHE A 93 29.27 5.06 -5.66
CA PHE A 93 29.49 5.82 -4.45
C PHE A 93 28.65 5.24 -3.33
N TRP A 94 29.28 4.93 -2.21
CA TRP A 94 28.63 4.39 -1.02
C TRP A 94 29.32 4.93 0.22
N SER A 95 28.64 5.77 0.98
CA SER A 95 29.19 6.35 2.22
C SER A 95 28.08 6.83 3.14
N ASP A 96 28.44 7.06 4.40
CA ASP A 96 27.56 7.77 5.34
C ASP A 96 27.26 9.18 4.84
N TYR A 97 26.05 9.65 5.10
CA TYR A 97 25.56 10.99 4.77
C TYR A 97 25.59 11.35 3.28
N LEU A 98 25.89 10.39 2.39
CA LEU A 98 25.86 10.62 0.96
C LEU A 98 24.45 11.02 0.52
N LEU A 99 24.36 12.08 -0.29
CA LEU A 99 23.09 12.69 -0.68
C LEU A 99 22.28 13.23 0.51
N ASP A 100 22.93 13.65 1.61
CA ASP A 100 22.23 14.12 2.81
C ASP A 100 21.28 13.04 3.37
N SER A 101 21.80 11.81 3.46
CA SER A 101 21.10 10.68 4.06
C SER A 101 21.26 10.68 5.58
N ASP A 102 20.21 10.30 6.30
CA ASP A 102 20.28 10.03 7.74
C ASP A 102 21.05 8.73 8.05
N ALA A 103 21.30 7.89 7.04
CA ALA A 103 22.04 6.63 7.12
C ALA A 103 23.10 6.56 6.00
N LYS A 104 23.24 5.39 5.36
CA LYS A 104 24.08 5.22 4.17
C LYS A 104 23.35 5.73 2.94
N GLY A 105 24.06 6.49 2.11
CA GLY A 105 23.61 6.81 0.76
C GLY A 105 24.37 6.00 -0.28
N LEU A 106 23.70 5.77 -1.41
CA LEU A 106 24.22 5.09 -2.59
C LEU A 106 24.03 5.99 -3.81
N MET A 107 25.00 6.02 -4.71
CA MET A 107 24.84 6.69 -6.01
C MET A 107 25.64 5.98 -7.11
N PHE A 108 25.06 5.83 -8.29
CA PHE A 108 25.68 5.17 -9.43
C PHE A 108 25.08 5.64 -10.76
N ALA A 109 25.77 5.33 -11.86
CA ALA A 109 25.25 5.52 -13.21
C ALA A 109 24.39 4.31 -13.63
N ARG A 110 23.25 4.56 -14.28
CA ARG A 110 22.43 3.51 -14.90
C ARG A 110 22.13 3.82 -16.36
N VAL A 111 21.95 2.77 -17.15
CA VAL A 111 21.41 2.87 -18.50
C VAL A 111 19.98 3.45 -18.39
N GLY A 112 19.75 4.52 -19.15
CA GLY A 112 18.48 5.18 -19.29
C GLY A 112 17.57 4.45 -20.27
N TRP A 113 16.54 5.14 -20.73
CA TRP A 113 15.61 4.60 -21.72
C TRP A 113 16.29 4.50 -23.09
N HIS A 114 15.98 3.43 -23.82
CA HIS A 114 16.47 3.24 -25.18
C HIS A 114 16.07 4.45 -26.05
N ASN A 115 17.03 5.06 -26.73
CA ASN A 115 16.85 6.23 -27.60
C ASN A 115 17.14 5.85 -29.08
N PRO A 116 16.31 4.98 -29.70
CA PRO A 116 16.66 4.27 -30.95
C PRO A 116 16.88 5.17 -32.18
N GLN A 117 16.42 6.43 -32.14
CA GLN A 117 16.60 7.38 -33.26
C GLN A 117 17.49 8.58 -32.90
N GLN A 118 18.07 8.61 -31.69
CA GLN A 118 18.80 9.76 -31.16
C GLN A 118 18.04 11.11 -31.27
N GLN A 119 16.71 11.07 -31.38
CA GLN A 119 15.86 12.24 -31.65
C GLN A 119 15.90 13.27 -30.52
N PHE A 120 16.31 12.85 -29.32
CA PHE A 120 16.50 13.73 -28.18
C PHE A 120 17.98 13.78 -27.78
N PRO A 121 18.52 14.96 -27.42
CA PRO A 121 19.87 15.13 -26.88
C PRO A 121 19.95 14.66 -25.41
N ARG A 122 19.38 13.48 -25.11
CA ARG A 122 19.45 12.84 -23.80
C ARG A 122 20.50 11.74 -23.88
N GLY A 123 21.40 11.70 -22.90
CA GLY A 123 22.36 10.61 -22.77
C GLY A 123 21.65 9.28 -22.53
N GLU A 124 22.18 8.21 -23.10
CA GLU A 124 21.75 6.83 -22.83
C GLU A 124 22.04 6.40 -21.38
N VAL A 125 22.76 7.22 -20.62
CA VAL A 125 23.13 6.96 -19.23
C VAL A 125 22.63 8.10 -18.36
N THR A 126 22.05 7.76 -17.22
CA THR A 126 21.58 8.70 -16.19
C THR A 126 22.25 8.38 -14.86
N LYS A 127 22.13 9.29 -13.89
CA LYS A 127 22.64 9.07 -12.53
C LYS A 127 21.47 8.92 -11.58
N VAL A 128 21.57 7.92 -10.71
CA VAL A 128 20.58 7.61 -9.67
C VAL A 128 21.28 7.48 -8.34
N GLY A 129 20.54 7.74 -7.28
CA GLY A 129 20.97 7.45 -5.93
C GLY A 129 19.81 7.08 -5.03
N TYR A 130 20.16 6.48 -3.91
CA TYR A 130 19.25 6.06 -2.87
C TYR A 130 19.75 6.61 -1.55
N ARG A 131 18.83 7.09 -0.73
CA ARG A 131 19.10 7.56 0.63
C ARG A 131 17.93 7.23 1.54
N VAL A 132 18.22 7.06 2.82
CA VAL A 132 17.19 7.16 3.87
C VAL A 132 17.17 8.60 4.35
N LYS A 133 15.99 9.21 4.38
CA LYS A 133 15.77 10.53 4.97
C LYS A 133 14.38 10.57 5.60
N GLU A 134 14.29 11.00 6.85
CA GLU A 134 13.05 11.06 7.63
C GLU A 134 12.29 9.71 7.60
N GLU A 135 13.00 8.63 7.95
CA GLU A 135 12.49 7.24 7.94
C GLU A 135 11.90 6.80 6.59
N THR A 136 12.28 7.45 5.49
CA THR A 136 11.76 7.16 4.15
C THR A 136 12.92 6.86 3.22
N LEU A 137 12.86 5.70 2.56
CA LEU A 137 13.73 5.40 1.43
C LEU A 137 13.33 6.30 0.27
N GLN A 138 14.26 7.15 -0.14
CA GLN A 138 14.10 8.08 -1.24
C GLN A 138 15.06 7.71 -2.37
N ARG A 139 14.54 7.76 -3.59
CA ARG A 139 15.34 7.73 -4.80
C ARG A 139 15.61 9.15 -5.27
N VAL A 140 16.86 9.43 -5.60
CA VAL A 140 17.29 10.69 -6.20
C VAL A 140 17.72 10.43 -7.63
N TRP A 141 17.23 11.22 -8.58
CA TRP A 141 17.51 11.01 -10.00
C TRP A 141 17.97 12.28 -10.69
N TRP A 142 19.00 12.14 -11.52
CA TRP A 142 19.49 13.21 -12.39
C TRP A 142 19.35 12.80 -13.86
N ARG A 143 18.91 13.77 -14.66
CA ARG A 143 18.75 13.59 -16.11
C ARG A 143 20.07 13.29 -16.82
N TYR A 144 21.17 13.83 -16.31
CA TYR A 144 22.50 13.65 -16.86
C TYR A 144 23.43 13.06 -15.80
N PRO A 145 24.39 12.22 -16.19
CA PRO A 145 25.32 11.61 -15.26
C PRO A 145 26.26 12.65 -14.65
N ASP A 146 26.63 13.64 -15.46
CA ASP A 146 27.49 14.75 -15.08
C ASP A 146 26.60 15.96 -14.76
N THR A 147 26.67 16.42 -13.52
CA THR A 147 25.81 17.49 -13.01
C THR A 147 26.66 18.72 -12.70
N PRO A 148 26.26 19.94 -13.14
CA PRO A 148 26.94 21.17 -12.77
C PRO A 148 26.74 21.48 -11.29
N VAL A 149 27.46 22.48 -10.80
CA VAL A 149 27.33 22.98 -9.43
C VAL A 149 25.87 23.36 -9.15
N GLY A 150 25.33 22.88 -8.03
CA GLY A 150 24.00 23.25 -7.55
C GLY A 150 22.83 22.59 -8.30
N GLN A 151 23.06 21.65 -9.22
CA GLN A 151 21.95 20.89 -9.79
C GLN A 151 21.41 19.87 -8.79
N GLU A 152 20.25 20.17 -8.22
CA GLU A 152 19.52 19.24 -7.36
C GLU A 152 18.94 18.07 -8.17
N GLY A 153 18.95 16.90 -7.53
CA GLY A 153 18.33 15.70 -8.06
C GLY A 153 16.84 15.68 -7.79
N ILE A 154 16.07 15.04 -8.68
CA ILE A 154 14.64 14.85 -8.48
C ILE A 154 14.45 13.73 -7.46
N VAL A 155 13.83 14.07 -6.33
CA VAL A 155 13.60 13.14 -5.22
C VAL A 155 12.24 12.46 -5.40
N THR A 156 12.20 11.15 -5.21
CA THR A 156 10.99 10.34 -5.22
C THR A 156 10.95 9.47 -3.96
N PRO A 157 9.96 9.65 -3.07
CA PRO A 157 9.77 8.76 -1.93
C PRO A 157 9.32 7.37 -2.42
N LEU A 158 9.97 6.31 -1.96
CA LEU A 158 9.69 4.95 -2.39
C LEU A 158 9.02 4.11 -1.31
N LEU A 159 9.56 4.14 -0.10
CA LEU A 159 9.12 3.30 1.00
C LEU A 159 9.27 4.05 2.31
N THR A 160 8.16 4.25 3.01
CA THR A 160 8.11 4.81 4.36
C THR A 160 8.54 3.77 5.41
N GLN A 161 8.80 4.20 6.65
CA GLN A 161 9.16 3.33 7.78
C GLN A 161 10.42 2.48 7.49
N VAL A 162 11.49 3.13 7.03
CA VAL A 162 12.80 2.54 6.76
C VAL A 162 13.82 3.18 7.69
N GLU A 163 14.39 2.39 8.60
CA GLU A 163 15.30 2.89 9.64
C GLU A 163 16.76 3.04 9.16
N SER A 164 17.24 2.12 8.32
CA SER A 164 18.64 2.08 7.84
C SER A 164 18.80 1.32 6.53
#